data_AF-A0A815B9P9-F1
#
_entry.id   AF-A0A815B9P9-F1
#
_cell.length_a   1.000
_cell.length_b   1.000
_cell.length_c   1.000
_cell.angle_alpha   90.00
_cell.angle_beta   90.00
_cell.angle_gamma   90.00
#
_symmetry.space_group_name_H-M   'P 1'
#
loop_
_entity.id
_entity.type
_entity.pdbx_description
1 polymer ?
#
loop_
_entity_poly.entity_id
_entity_poly.type
_entity_poly.pdbx_seq_one_letter_code
_entity_poly.pdbx_strand_id
1 'polypeptide(L)'
;LLWMGLLWMQPHKEDRFIFPVYPLIILAASICIEQFENFIPRLVRLIKLKRDSVLYIRSLLFYSIIILHGILSISRSIAIVDGYSAPIRLLTHSNTTKTFELEGDKHLNICIGKDWYRFPSHFLLPQKSQLAFLRSEFRGQLPTIFLISYNHFNDANKEEMDRYVNLNQCDYIIDHDSENPSELQPNYSEQSRIITSMKMIAPSKRSIFRSFYVPFLSVRSNRYTFLHLLKYTKFVDVENK
;
A
#
# COMPACT_ATOMS: atom_id res chain seq x y z
N LEU A 1 14.91 3.23 -25.17
CA LEU A 1 15.82 2.08 -25.02
C LEU A 1 16.97 2.37 -24.06
N LEU A 2 17.72 3.47 -24.22
CA LEU A 2 18.83 3.85 -23.32
C LEU A 2 18.42 3.92 -21.83
N TRP A 3 17.33 4.64 -21.51
CA TRP A 3 16.79 4.70 -20.15
C TRP A 3 16.37 3.33 -19.58
N MET A 4 15.78 2.47 -20.41
CA MET A 4 15.44 1.11 -19.99
C MET A 4 16.69 0.28 -19.70
N GLY A 5 17.74 0.40 -20.52
CA GLY A 5 19.02 -0.28 -20.30
C GLY A 5 19.69 0.17 -19.00
N LEU A 6 19.77 1.48 -18.75
CA LEU A 6 20.37 2.04 -17.54
C LEU A 6 19.65 1.56 -16.27
N LEU A 7 18.31 1.63 -16.25
CA LEU A 7 17.54 1.19 -15.08
C LEU A 7 17.51 -0.33 -14.90
N TRP A 8 17.70 -1.10 -15.98
CA TRP A 8 17.78 -2.56 -15.88
C TRP A 8 19.06 -3.02 -15.18
N MET A 9 20.16 -2.26 -15.35
CA MET A 9 21.46 -2.54 -14.72
C MET A 9 21.50 -2.19 -13.24
N GLN A 10 20.55 -1.40 -12.73
CA GLN A 10 20.51 -1.06 -11.30
C GLN A 10 20.01 -2.26 -10.47
N PRO A 11 20.76 -2.74 -9.47
CA PRO A 11 20.37 -3.88 -8.64
C PRO A 11 19.19 -3.56 -7.71
N HIS A 12 19.08 -2.31 -7.26
CA HIS A 12 18.01 -1.84 -6.40
C HIS A 12 17.00 -1.02 -7.20
N LYS A 13 15.87 -1.67 -7.50
CA LYS A 13 14.74 -1.08 -8.23
C LYS A 13 13.71 -0.57 -7.24
N GLU A 14 13.93 0.63 -6.71
CA GLU A 14 12.85 1.31 -6.02
C GLU A 14 11.91 1.92 -7.06
N ASP A 15 10.60 1.70 -6.87
CA ASP A 15 9.54 2.16 -7.77
C ASP A 15 9.66 3.68 -8.06
N ARG A 16 10.04 4.46 -7.04
CA ARG A 16 10.24 5.92 -7.14
C ARG A 16 11.40 6.37 -8.02
N PHE A 17 12.31 5.49 -8.44
CA PHE A 17 13.38 5.85 -9.38
C PHE A 17 13.06 5.42 -10.82
N ILE A 18 11.98 4.65 -11.02
CA ILE A 18 11.58 4.10 -12.32
C ILE A 18 10.53 4.98 -13.01
N PHE A 19 9.99 5.99 -12.31
CA PHE A 19 8.99 6.91 -12.88
C PHE A 19 9.34 7.53 -14.24
N PRO A 20 10.62 7.84 -14.60
CA PRO A 20 10.92 8.41 -15.91
C PRO A 20 10.69 7.42 -17.07
N VAL A 21 10.67 6.11 -16.78
CA VAL A 21 10.50 5.06 -17.79
C VAL A 21 9.04 4.73 -18.05
N TYR A 22 8.10 5.08 -17.16
CA TYR A 22 6.68 4.77 -17.38
C TYR A 22 6.10 5.33 -18.69
N PRO A 23 6.35 6.59 -19.09
CA PRO A 23 5.91 7.09 -20.39
C PRO A 23 6.51 6.32 -21.58
N LEU A 24 7.77 5.87 -21.46
CA LEU A 24 8.45 5.10 -22.50
C LEU A 24 7.87 3.69 -22.65
N ILE A 25 7.47 3.06 -21.55
CA ILE A 25 6.77 1.77 -21.57
C ILE A 25 5.42 1.91 -22.28
N ILE A 26 4.67 2.98 -21.98
CA ILE A 26 3.38 3.25 -22.64
C ILE A 26 3.58 3.47 -24.13
N LEU A 27 4.57 4.28 -24.53
CA LEU A 27 4.89 4.51 -25.94
C LEU A 27 5.28 3.21 -26.66
N ALA A 28 6.14 2.39 -26.04
CA ALA A 28 6.54 1.11 -26.61
C ALA A 28 5.33 0.16 -26.77
N ALA A 29 4.42 0.13 -25.79
CA ALA A 29 3.19 -0.65 -25.88
C ALA A 29 2.29 -0.15 -27.03
N SER A 30 2.12 1.16 -27.19
CA SER A 30 1.35 1.75 -28.30
C SER A 30 1.93 1.38 -29.66
N ILE A 31 3.25 1.47 -29.83
CA ILE A 31 3.94 1.06 -31.06
C ILE A 31 3.73 -0.44 -31.31
N CYS A 32 3.86 -1.28 -30.29
CA CYS A 32 3.62 -2.73 -30.43
C CYS A 32 2.20 -3.04 -30.89
N ILE A 33 1.18 -2.35 -30.35
CA ILE A 33 -0.22 -2.52 -30.76
C ILE A 33 -0.40 -2.12 -32.23
N GLU A 34 0.16 -0.98 -32.65
CA GLU A 34 0.10 -0.53 -34.04
C GLU A 34 0.78 -1.53 -35.01
N GLN A 35 1.95 -2.03 -34.65
CA GLN A 35 2.65 -3.03 -35.46
C GLN A 35 1.86 -4.34 -35.55
N PHE A 36 1.23 -4.76 -34.45
CA PHE A 36 0.37 -5.93 -34.43
C PHE A 36 -0.86 -5.78 -35.34
N GLU A 37 -1.52 -4.61 -35.31
CA GLU A 37 -2.62 -4.31 -36.23
C GLU A 37 -2.19 -4.40 -37.69
N ASN A 38 -1.02 -3.87 -38.03
CA ASN A 38 -0.47 -3.88 -39.39
C ASN A 38 -0.02 -5.28 -39.84
N PHE A 39 0.29 -6.18 -38.90
CA PHE A 39 0.68 -7.56 -39.19
C PHE A 39 -0.51 -8.44 -39.57
N ILE A 40 -1.69 -8.25 -38.96
CA ILE A 40 -2.89 -9.08 -39.19
C ILE A 40 -3.27 -9.17 -40.69
N PRO A 41 -3.39 -8.06 -41.46
CA PRO A 41 -3.71 -8.13 -42.88
C PRO A 41 -2.63 -8.82 -43.75
N ARG A 42 -1.37 -8.86 -43.30
CA ARG A 42 -0.28 -9.55 -44.01
C ARG A 42 -0.41 -11.05 -43.84
N LEU A 43 -0.66 -11.51 -42.61
CA LEU A 43 -0.91 -12.92 -42.30
C LEU A 43 -2.16 -13.44 -43.02
N VAL A 44 -3.23 -12.66 -43.02
CA VAL A 44 -4.52 -13.03 -43.61
C VAL A 44 -4.46 -13.11 -45.15
N ARG A 45 -3.57 -12.36 -45.81
CA ARG A 45 -3.29 -12.49 -47.25
C ARG A 45 -2.77 -13.88 -47.64
N LEU A 46 -2.04 -14.55 -46.74
CA LEU A 46 -1.58 -15.93 -46.95
C LEU A 46 -2.73 -16.94 -46.94
N ILE A 47 -3.84 -16.60 -46.26
CA ILE A 47 -5.01 -17.45 -46.04
C ILE A 47 -6.14 -17.17 -47.07
N LYS A 48 -5.93 -16.23 -48.02
CA LYS A 48 -6.88 -15.86 -49.10
C LYS A 48 -8.29 -15.46 -48.60
N LEU A 49 -8.40 -14.81 -47.44
CA LEU A 49 -9.69 -14.27 -46.97
C LEU A 49 -10.12 -13.01 -47.75
N LYS A 50 -11.44 -12.77 -47.80
CA LYS A 50 -12.04 -11.56 -48.40
C LYS A 50 -11.62 -10.30 -47.61
N ARG A 51 -11.41 -9.18 -48.32
CA ARG A 51 -10.99 -7.90 -47.75
C ARG A 51 -11.90 -7.41 -46.62
N ASP A 52 -13.22 -7.52 -46.78
CA ASP A 52 -14.19 -7.09 -45.78
C ASP A 52 -14.07 -7.91 -44.49
N SER A 53 -13.81 -9.21 -44.61
CA SER A 53 -13.54 -10.09 -43.46
C SER A 53 -12.27 -9.68 -42.70
N VAL A 54 -11.23 -9.20 -43.40
CA VAL A 54 -9.99 -8.73 -42.77
C VAL A 54 -10.23 -7.47 -41.94
N LEU A 55 -10.98 -6.51 -42.49
CA LEU A 55 -11.30 -5.26 -41.79
C LEU A 55 -12.16 -5.53 -40.55
N TYR A 56 -13.12 -6.46 -40.66
CA TYR A 56 -13.93 -6.89 -39.53
C TYR A 56 -13.09 -7.55 -38.42
N ILE A 57 -12.23 -8.53 -38.76
CA ILE A 57 -11.38 -9.22 -37.78
C ILE A 57 -10.44 -8.24 -37.08
N ARG A 58 -9.84 -7.29 -37.80
CA ARG A 58 -8.98 -6.26 -37.23
C ARG A 58 -9.73 -5.43 -36.19
N SER A 59 -10.90 -4.91 -36.57
CA SER A 59 -11.77 -4.12 -35.70
C SER A 59 -12.15 -4.90 -34.43
N LEU A 60 -12.58 -6.15 -34.60
CA LEU A 60 -12.94 -7.03 -33.50
C LEU A 60 -11.78 -7.26 -32.53
N LEU A 61 -10.58 -7.55 -33.04
CA LEU A 61 -9.39 -7.75 -32.22
C LEU A 61 -9.01 -6.49 -31.44
N PHE A 62 -8.99 -5.33 -32.11
CA PHE A 62 -8.69 -4.05 -31.47
C PHE A 62 -9.63 -3.73 -30.30
N TYR A 63 -10.94 -3.78 -30.56
CA TYR A 63 -11.93 -3.52 -29.52
C TYR A 63 -11.88 -4.57 -28.41
N SER A 64 -11.64 -5.85 -28.73
CA SER A 64 -11.50 -6.90 -27.71
C SER A 64 -10.30 -6.66 -26.78
N ILE A 65 -9.16 -6.21 -27.31
CA ILE A 65 -7.96 -5.90 -26.53
C ILE A 65 -8.24 -4.72 -25.61
N ILE A 66 -8.84 -3.64 -26.12
CA ILE A 66 -9.17 -2.46 -25.31
C ILE A 66 -10.16 -2.81 -24.20
N ILE A 67 -11.23 -3.55 -24.52
CA ILE A 67 -12.22 -3.97 -23.53
C ILE A 67 -11.59 -4.84 -22.46
N LEU A 68 -10.77 -5.82 -22.84
CA LEU A 68 -10.06 -6.69 -21.90
C LEU A 68 -9.16 -5.89 -20.95
N HIS A 69 -8.35 -4.96 -21.48
CA HIS A 69 -7.48 -4.12 -20.65
C HIS A 69 -8.29 -3.18 -19.74
N GLY A 70 -9.39 -2.62 -20.22
CA GLY A 70 -10.31 -1.82 -19.42
C GLY A 70 -10.86 -2.61 -18.23
N ILE A 71 -11.33 -3.84 -18.48
CA ILE A 71 -11.84 -4.74 -17.42
C ILE A 71 -10.73 -5.08 -16.43
N LEU A 72 -9.55 -5.47 -16.90
CA LEU A 72 -8.41 -5.79 -16.03
C LEU A 72 -7.95 -4.58 -15.21
N SER A 73 -7.97 -3.37 -15.78
CA SER A 73 -7.60 -2.12 -15.10
C SER A 73 -8.60 -1.75 -14.00
N ILE A 74 -9.91 -1.86 -14.27
CA ILE A 74 -10.96 -1.64 -13.27
C ILE A 74 -10.85 -2.69 -12.16
N SER A 75 -10.71 -3.96 -12.52
CA SER A 75 -10.53 -5.07 -11.59
C SER A 75 -9.29 -4.85 -10.69
N ARG A 76 -8.17 -4.40 -11.27
CA ARG A 76 -6.95 -4.07 -10.54
C ARG A 76 -7.16 -2.90 -9.58
N SER A 77 -7.82 -1.84 -10.04
CA SER A 77 -8.12 -0.65 -9.22
C SER A 77 -8.98 -1.01 -8.01
N ILE A 78 -10.02 -1.82 -8.21
CA ILE A 78 -10.88 -2.31 -7.13
C ILE A 78 -10.06 -3.15 -6.14
N ALA A 79 -9.19 -4.05 -6.61
CA ALA A 79 -8.34 -4.87 -5.73
C ALA A 79 -7.40 -4.03 -4.86
N ILE A 80 -6.84 -2.94 -5.42
CA ILE A 80 -5.99 -2.02 -4.67
C ILE A 80 -6.81 -1.30 -3.59
N VAL A 81 -7.96 -0.76 -3.95
CA VAL A 81 -8.82 -0.03 -3.00
C VAL A 81 -9.32 -0.96 -1.90
N ASP A 82 -9.80 -2.16 -2.23
CA ASP A 82 -10.28 -3.13 -1.25
C ASP A 82 -9.16 -3.58 -0.30
N GLY A 83 -7.98 -3.91 -0.84
CA GLY A 83 -6.89 -4.49 -0.05
C GLY A 83 -6.09 -3.49 0.78
N TYR A 84 -5.96 -2.24 0.33
CA TYR A 84 -4.94 -1.30 0.84
C TYR A 84 -5.48 0.08 1.27
N SER A 85 -6.79 0.34 1.19
CA SER A 85 -7.35 1.63 1.63
C SER A 85 -7.48 1.78 3.16
N ALA A 86 -7.25 0.70 3.92
CA ALA A 86 -7.49 0.69 5.37
C ALA A 86 -6.78 1.79 6.16
N PRO A 87 -5.48 2.10 5.96
CA PRO A 87 -4.81 3.15 6.73
C PRO A 87 -5.43 4.53 6.51
N ILE A 88 -5.74 4.88 5.26
CA ILE A 88 -6.37 6.16 4.90
C ILE A 88 -7.79 6.20 5.48
N ARG A 89 -8.59 5.15 5.28
CA ARG A 89 -9.98 5.07 5.80
C ARG A 89 -10.04 5.15 7.32
N LEU A 90 -9.10 4.51 8.01
CA LEU A 90 -9.01 4.51 9.46
C LEU A 90 -8.79 5.93 9.98
N LEU A 91 -7.81 6.64 9.43
CA LEU A 91 -7.48 8.01 9.83
C LEU A 91 -8.58 9.01 9.47
N THR A 92 -9.12 8.95 8.25
CA THR A 92 -10.21 9.84 7.83
C THR A 92 -11.47 9.61 8.64
N HIS A 93 -11.80 8.35 8.96
CA HIS A 93 -12.91 8.03 9.84
C HIS A 93 -12.68 8.60 11.23
N SER A 94 -11.51 8.39 11.84
CA SER A 94 -11.20 8.89 13.19
C SER A 94 -11.24 10.42 13.31
N ASN A 95 -10.86 11.14 12.26
CA ASN A 95 -11.03 12.60 12.20
C ASN A 95 -12.51 13.00 12.09
N THR A 96 -13.27 12.30 11.24
CA THR A 96 -14.70 12.58 11.03
C THR A 96 -15.54 12.32 12.28
N THR A 97 -15.24 11.24 13.01
CA THR A 97 -15.90 10.90 14.28
C THR A 97 -15.39 11.71 15.46
N LYS A 98 -14.49 12.68 15.22
CA LYS A 98 -13.90 13.53 16.26
C LYS A 98 -13.29 12.72 17.41
N THR A 99 -12.80 11.52 17.12
CA THR A 99 -12.27 10.58 18.11
C THR A 99 -11.15 11.20 18.94
N PHE A 100 -10.34 12.05 18.29
CA PHE A 100 -9.23 12.74 18.93
C PHE A 100 -9.61 14.06 19.61
N GLU A 101 -10.73 14.69 19.23
CA GLU A 101 -11.20 15.93 19.86
C GLU A 101 -11.75 15.69 21.29
N LEU A 102 -12.13 14.44 21.59
CA LEU A 102 -12.55 14.03 22.95
C LEU A 102 -11.44 14.20 24.00
N GLU A 103 -10.18 14.29 23.56
CA GLU A 103 -9.01 14.51 24.44
C GLU A 103 -8.73 16.01 24.68
N GLY A 104 -9.55 16.90 24.13
CA GLY A 104 -9.43 18.35 24.32
C GLY A 104 -8.14 18.91 23.72
N ASP A 105 -7.46 19.76 24.48
CA ASP A 105 -6.26 20.48 24.05
C ASP A 105 -4.94 19.73 24.25
N LYS A 106 -5.00 18.45 24.62
CA LYS A 106 -3.82 17.61 24.85
C LYS A 106 -3.06 17.37 23.54
N HIS A 107 -1.74 17.45 23.59
CA HIS A 107 -0.89 17.01 22.49
C HIS A 107 -0.83 15.48 22.46
N LEU A 108 -1.28 14.86 21.36
CA LEU A 108 -1.42 13.41 21.25
C LEU A 108 -0.24 12.76 20.54
N ASN A 109 0.25 11.66 21.09
CA ASN A 109 1.26 10.80 20.47
C ASN A 109 0.57 9.60 19.81
N ILE A 110 0.58 9.58 18.48
CA ILE A 110 0.03 8.48 17.68
C ILE A 110 1.19 7.62 17.21
N CYS A 111 1.27 6.43 17.78
CA CYS A 111 2.39 5.53 17.60
C CYS A 111 2.13 4.48 16.52
N ILE A 112 3.15 4.20 15.71
CA ILE A 112 3.14 3.14 14.70
C ILE A 112 4.39 2.27 14.82
N GLY A 113 4.22 0.95 14.65
CA GLY A 113 5.30 -0.02 14.75
C GLY A 113 5.63 -0.66 13.40
N LYS A 114 5.23 -1.92 13.24
CA LYS A 114 5.57 -2.77 12.08
C LYS A 114 5.01 -2.27 10.75
N ASP A 115 3.91 -1.52 10.75
CA ASP A 115 3.25 -1.00 9.53
C ASP A 115 3.59 0.45 9.21
N TRP A 116 4.71 0.97 9.70
CA TRP A 116 5.07 2.36 9.47
C TRP A 116 5.02 2.78 7.99
N TYR A 117 5.39 1.86 7.08
CA TYR A 117 5.40 2.07 5.64
C TYR A 117 4.00 2.16 4.99
N ARG A 118 2.93 1.79 5.72
CA ARG A 118 1.54 1.92 5.29
C ARG A 118 0.92 3.24 5.71
N PHE A 119 1.62 4.02 6.54
CA PHE A 119 1.13 5.30 7.00
C PHE A 119 1.10 6.30 5.84
N PRO A 120 -0.06 6.90 5.53
CA PRO A 120 -0.23 7.67 4.29
C PRO A 120 0.42 9.06 4.35
N SER A 121 0.18 9.81 5.43
CA SER A 121 0.70 11.17 5.61
C SER A 121 0.29 11.74 6.98
N HIS A 122 1.13 12.61 7.55
CA HIS A 122 0.81 13.41 8.75
C HIS A 122 -0.39 14.33 8.52
N PHE A 123 -0.69 14.69 7.25
CA PHE A 123 -1.87 15.49 6.89
C PHE A 123 -3.20 14.90 7.37
N LEU A 124 -3.28 13.57 7.52
CA LEU A 124 -4.48 12.90 8.01
C LEU A 124 -4.53 12.79 9.54
N LEU A 125 -3.56 13.35 10.25
CA LEU A 125 -3.56 13.41 11.70
C LEU A 125 -4.20 14.71 12.22
N PRO A 126 -4.76 14.71 13.44
CA PRO A 126 -5.24 15.94 14.10
C PRO A 126 -4.16 17.01 14.24
N GLN A 127 -4.57 18.29 14.24
CA GLN A 127 -3.67 19.45 14.32
C GLN A 127 -2.76 19.47 15.58
N LYS A 128 -3.17 18.81 16.68
CA LYS A 128 -2.40 18.72 17.93
C LYS A 128 -1.89 17.29 18.18
N SER A 129 -1.37 16.66 17.14
CA SER A 129 -0.82 15.32 17.26
C SER A 129 0.49 15.14 16.51
N GLN A 130 1.33 14.26 17.04
CA GLN A 130 2.57 13.85 16.39
C GLN A 130 2.57 12.35 16.15
N LEU A 131 3.20 11.98 15.05
CA LEU A 131 3.53 10.60 14.76
C LEU A 131 4.80 10.21 15.51
N ALA A 132 4.78 9.05 16.15
CA ALA A 132 5.94 8.46 16.80
C ALA A 132 6.10 6.99 16.40
N PHE A 133 7.33 6.47 16.50
CA PHE A 133 7.61 5.09 16.09
C PHE A 133 7.86 4.20 17.31
N LEU A 134 7.19 3.05 17.33
CA LEU A 134 7.52 1.95 18.24
C LEU A 134 8.59 1.09 17.58
N ARG A 135 9.53 0.60 18.40
CA ARG A 135 10.55 -0.32 17.92
C ARG A 135 9.89 -1.61 17.42
N SER A 136 10.27 -2.07 16.24
CA SER A 136 9.76 -3.28 15.61
C SER A 136 10.92 -4.16 15.12
N GLU A 137 10.68 -5.29 14.46
CA GLU A 137 11.75 -6.12 13.86
C GLU A 137 12.51 -5.44 12.71
N PHE A 138 12.02 -4.29 12.23
CA PHE A 138 12.71 -3.54 11.19
C PHE A 138 14.01 -2.91 11.73
N ARG A 139 15.15 -3.20 11.08
CA ARG A 139 16.50 -2.73 11.45
C ARG A 139 17.10 -1.71 10.46
N GLY A 140 16.27 -1.15 9.58
CA GLY A 140 16.68 -0.08 8.68
C GLY A 140 16.44 1.29 9.27
N GLN A 141 16.80 2.33 8.52
CA GLN A 141 16.55 3.71 8.90
C GLN A 141 15.06 4.05 8.78
N LEU A 142 14.50 4.68 9.80
CA LEU A 142 13.13 5.20 9.80
C LEU A 142 13.10 6.69 9.45
N PRO A 143 11.99 7.18 8.87
CA PRO A 143 11.78 8.61 8.70
C PRO A 143 11.84 9.36 10.04
N THR A 144 12.28 10.63 9.99
CA THR A 144 12.22 11.53 11.15
C THR A 144 11.07 12.52 11.01
N ILE A 145 10.64 13.09 12.15
CA ILE A 145 9.77 14.26 12.18
C ILE A 145 10.50 15.43 11.53
N PHE A 146 9.79 16.18 10.68
CA PHE A 146 10.34 17.34 9.98
C PHE A 146 10.62 18.46 10.99
N LEU A 147 11.84 18.53 11.50
CA LEU A 147 12.34 19.60 12.36
C LEU A 147 13.36 20.44 11.56
N ILE A 148 13.37 21.75 11.80
CA ILE A 148 14.28 22.70 11.12
C ILE A 148 15.76 22.40 11.47
N SER A 149 16.00 21.73 12.60
CA SER A 149 17.32 21.22 12.97
C SER A 149 17.56 19.86 12.29
N TYR A 150 18.62 19.77 11.49
CA TYR A 150 19.06 18.54 10.83
C TYR A 150 19.15 17.39 11.84
N ASN A 151 18.20 16.45 11.77
CA ASN A 151 18.42 15.15 12.37
C ASN A 151 19.40 14.39 11.48
N HIS A 152 20.53 13.99 12.07
CA HIS A 152 21.54 13.19 11.41
C HIS A 152 20.89 11.90 10.93
N PHE A 153 20.92 11.69 9.61
CA PHE A 153 20.64 10.41 8.98
C PHE A 153 21.97 9.77 8.62
N ASN A 154 22.19 8.53 9.03
CA ASN A 154 23.33 7.77 8.53
C ASN A 154 23.17 7.43 7.04
N ASP A 155 24.30 7.33 6.34
CA ASP A 155 24.42 7.05 4.90
C ASP A 155 24.32 5.56 4.54
N ALA A 156 24.20 4.68 5.55
CA ALA A 156 24.21 3.23 5.41
C ALA A 156 22.84 2.56 5.63
N ASN A 157 21.76 3.35 5.75
CA ASN A 157 20.40 2.86 6.04
C ASN A 157 20.34 1.93 7.27
N LYS A 158 21.13 2.22 8.31
CA LYS A 158 21.16 1.47 9.56
C LYS A 158 20.09 1.99 10.54
N GLU A 159 19.63 1.11 11.42
CA GLU A 159 18.73 1.43 12.55
C GLU A 159 19.31 2.59 13.38
N GLU A 160 18.44 3.54 13.73
CA GLU A 160 18.77 4.71 14.56
C GLU A 160 17.86 4.69 15.79
N MET A 161 18.44 4.44 16.97
CA MET A 161 17.67 4.18 18.20
C MET A 161 16.95 5.41 18.75
N ASP A 162 17.36 6.62 18.37
CA ASP A 162 16.73 7.90 18.70
C ASP A 162 15.37 8.10 17.99
N ARG A 163 15.04 7.25 17.02
CA ARG A 163 13.76 7.31 16.29
C ARG A 163 12.58 6.73 17.08
N TYR A 164 12.86 5.95 18.12
CA TYR A 164 11.83 5.20 18.83
C TYR A 164 11.37 5.88 20.11
N VAL A 165 10.08 5.75 20.42
CA VAL A 165 9.49 6.11 21.71
C VAL A 165 9.12 4.85 22.50
N ASN A 166 9.02 4.99 23.82
CA ASN A 166 8.51 3.94 24.68
C ASN A 166 6.99 3.84 24.56
N LEU A 167 6.44 2.63 24.75
CA LEU A 167 5.00 2.37 24.69
C LEU A 167 4.19 3.29 25.63
N ASN A 168 4.75 3.60 26.81
CA ASN A 168 4.14 4.49 27.80
C ASN A 168 3.96 5.94 27.34
N GLN A 169 4.64 6.35 26.26
CA GLN A 169 4.54 7.69 25.68
C GLN A 169 3.46 7.77 24.60
N CYS A 170 2.84 6.64 24.23
CA CYS A 170 1.79 6.58 23.22
C CYS A 170 0.42 6.82 23.83
N ASP A 171 -0.38 7.70 23.22
CA ASP A 171 -1.80 7.86 23.56
C ASP A 171 -2.66 6.92 22.70
N TYR A 172 -2.32 6.83 21.41
CA TYR A 172 -2.95 5.94 20.45
C TYR A 172 -1.90 5.11 19.72
N ILE A 173 -2.30 3.91 19.31
CA ILE A 173 -1.45 3.00 18.54
C ILE A 173 -2.24 2.60 17.29
N ILE A 174 -1.58 2.66 16.13
CA ILE A 174 -2.11 2.10 14.88
C ILE A 174 -1.30 0.86 14.54
N ASP A 175 -1.95 -0.30 14.59
CA ASP A 175 -1.32 -1.60 14.37
C ASP A 175 -2.31 -2.62 13.78
N HIS A 176 -1.81 -3.66 13.11
CA HIS A 176 -2.64 -4.82 12.69
C HIS A 176 -2.29 -6.08 13.48
N ASP A 177 -3.26 -6.96 13.67
CA ASP A 177 -3.01 -8.25 14.31
C ASP A 177 -2.17 -9.16 13.40
N SER A 178 -1.06 -9.67 13.94
CA SER A 178 -0.17 -10.61 13.29
C SER A 178 -0.52 -12.05 13.70
N GLU A 179 -0.45 -12.99 12.73
CA GLU A 179 -0.54 -14.43 13.02
C GLU A 179 0.67 -14.92 13.84
N ASN A 180 1.82 -14.24 13.73
CA ASN A 180 3.06 -14.55 14.46
C ASN A 180 3.54 -13.29 15.20
N PRO A 181 3.06 -13.03 16.42
CA PRO A 181 3.56 -11.92 17.23
C PRO A 181 5.00 -12.20 17.70
N SER A 182 5.85 -11.18 17.74
CA SER A 182 7.17 -11.23 18.36
C SER A 182 7.22 -10.32 19.58
N GLU A 183 8.27 -10.42 20.39
CA GLU A 183 8.47 -9.54 21.55
C GLU A 183 8.46 -8.04 21.17
N LEU A 184 8.98 -7.70 19.98
CA LEU A 184 9.01 -6.34 19.45
C LEU A 184 7.78 -5.98 18.59
N GLN A 185 6.93 -6.96 18.27
CA GLN A 185 5.73 -6.77 17.46
C GLN A 185 4.54 -7.55 18.05
N PRO A 186 4.17 -7.29 19.32
CA PRO A 186 3.02 -7.95 19.94
C PRO A 186 1.72 -7.49 19.27
N ASN A 187 0.64 -8.24 19.50
CA ASN A 187 -0.69 -7.79 19.12
C ASN A 187 -1.18 -6.78 20.17
N TYR A 188 -0.98 -5.49 19.89
CA TYR A 188 -1.36 -4.41 20.82
C TYR A 188 -2.87 -4.37 21.11
N SER A 189 -3.70 -5.00 20.28
CA SER A 189 -5.14 -5.16 20.47
C SER A 189 -5.50 -5.95 21.74
N GLU A 190 -4.60 -6.83 22.21
CA GLU A 190 -4.78 -7.60 23.45
C GLU A 190 -4.49 -6.75 24.71
N GLN A 191 -3.67 -5.71 24.56
CA GLN A 191 -3.18 -4.87 25.67
C GLN A 191 -3.76 -3.44 25.64
N SER A 192 -4.61 -3.12 24.66
CA SER A 192 -5.15 -1.78 24.45
C SER A 192 -6.60 -1.83 24.05
N ARG A 193 -7.33 -0.74 24.31
CA ARG A 193 -8.74 -0.65 23.94
C ARG A 193 -8.87 -0.38 22.44
N ILE A 194 -9.55 -1.26 21.71
CA ILE A 194 -9.91 -1.05 20.31
C ILE A 194 -10.94 0.08 20.20
N ILE A 195 -10.61 1.12 19.43
CA ILE A 195 -11.52 2.23 19.13
C ILE A 195 -12.22 1.98 17.80
N THR A 196 -11.44 1.72 16.77
CA THR A 196 -11.93 1.50 15.39
C THR A 196 -11.07 0.45 14.71
N SER A 197 -11.68 -0.34 13.82
CA SER A 197 -10.98 -1.34 13.03
C SER A 197 -11.36 -1.24 11.55
N MET A 198 -10.38 -1.36 10.66
CA MET A 198 -10.58 -1.38 9.22
C MET A 198 -10.01 -2.68 8.64
N LYS A 199 -10.80 -3.35 7.81
CA LYS A 199 -10.37 -4.58 7.14
C LYS A 199 -9.28 -4.25 6.09
N MET A 200 -8.22 -5.04 6.08
CA MET A 200 -7.15 -4.98 5.08
C MET A 200 -6.71 -6.37 4.64
N ILE A 201 -6.05 -6.47 3.49
CA ILE A 201 -5.51 -7.75 3.04
C ILE A 201 -4.29 -8.14 3.88
N ALA A 202 -4.28 -9.38 4.38
CA ALA A 202 -3.17 -9.89 5.16
C ALA A 202 -1.92 -10.11 4.28
N PRO A 203 -0.70 -10.03 4.84
CA PRO A 203 0.51 -10.42 4.13
C PRO A 203 0.49 -11.92 3.80
N SER A 204 -0.01 -12.29 2.62
CA SER A 204 -0.11 -13.69 2.18
C SER A 204 0.72 -13.97 0.92
N LYS A 205 0.85 -15.26 0.57
CA LYS A 205 1.50 -15.72 -0.67
C LYS A 205 0.90 -15.01 -1.90
N ARG A 206 1.71 -14.88 -2.93
CA ARG A 206 1.32 -14.25 -4.21
C ARG A 206 0.09 -14.98 -4.78
N SER A 207 -0.98 -14.24 -5.02
CA SER A 207 -2.24 -14.75 -5.59
C SER A 207 -2.72 -13.82 -6.69
N ILE A 208 -3.30 -14.39 -7.75
CA ILE A 208 -3.93 -13.61 -8.82
C ILE A 208 -5.12 -12.80 -8.28
N PHE A 209 -5.84 -13.34 -7.29
CA PHE A 209 -6.98 -12.68 -6.64
C PHE A 209 -6.59 -11.52 -5.71
N ARG A 210 -5.30 -11.41 -5.39
CA ARG A 210 -4.73 -10.23 -4.71
C ARG A 210 -4.34 -9.14 -5.72
N SER A 211 -4.06 -9.53 -6.96
CA SER A 211 -3.70 -8.60 -8.03
C SER A 211 -4.95 -8.06 -8.73
N PHE A 212 -5.92 -8.92 -9.01
CA PHE A 212 -7.16 -8.60 -9.72
C PHE A 212 -8.37 -8.99 -8.88
N TYR A 213 -9.34 -8.08 -8.78
CA TYR A 213 -10.59 -8.34 -8.11
C TYR A 213 -11.53 -9.13 -9.03
N VAL A 214 -11.84 -10.34 -8.61
CA VAL A 214 -12.93 -11.17 -9.12
C VAL A 214 -14.02 -11.27 -8.04
N PRO A 215 -15.28 -10.87 -8.32
CA PRO A 215 -16.37 -10.94 -7.35
C PRO A 215 -16.49 -12.32 -6.71
N PHE A 216 -16.74 -12.35 -5.39
CA PHE A 216 -16.87 -13.55 -4.54
C PHE A 216 -15.59 -14.40 -4.39
N LEU A 217 -14.87 -14.70 -5.48
CA LEU A 217 -13.65 -15.50 -5.45
C LEU A 217 -12.53 -14.79 -4.71
N SER A 218 -12.38 -13.47 -4.88
CA SER A 218 -11.31 -12.73 -4.20
C SER A 218 -11.51 -12.70 -2.70
N VAL A 219 -12.75 -12.54 -2.25
CA VAL A 219 -13.10 -12.52 -0.83
C VAL A 219 -12.83 -13.88 -0.18
N ARG A 220 -13.07 -14.98 -0.90
CA ARG A 220 -12.84 -16.34 -0.40
C ARG A 220 -11.37 -16.76 -0.45
N SER A 221 -10.64 -16.35 -1.49
CA SER A 221 -9.26 -16.78 -1.70
C SER A 221 -8.24 -15.93 -0.93
N ASN A 222 -8.56 -14.66 -0.64
CA ASN A 222 -7.64 -13.79 0.08
C ASN A 222 -7.83 -13.93 1.60
N ARG A 223 -6.71 -13.89 2.32
CA ARG A 223 -6.72 -13.71 3.77
C ARG A 223 -6.80 -12.24 4.10
N TYR A 224 -7.59 -11.92 5.12
CA TYR A 224 -7.78 -10.55 5.59
C TYR A 224 -7.38 -10.47 7.06
N THR A 225 -6.86 -9.32 7.44
CA THR A 225 -6.59 -8.92 8.83
C THR A 225 -7.26 -7.57 9.07
N PHE A 226 -7.22 -7.09 10.30
CA PHE A 226 -7.76 -5.80 10.69
C PHE A 226 -6.62 -4.87 11.10
N LEU A 227 -6.68 -3.65 10.59
CA LEU A 227 -5.88 -2.53 11.06
C LEU A 227 -6.69 -1.80 12.13
N HIS A 228 -6.12 -1.61 13.30
CA HIS A 228 -6.80 -1.05 14.45
C HIS A 228 -6.29 0.35 14.78
N LEU A 229 -7.19 1.19 15.24
CA LEU A 229 -6.87 2.35 16.05
C LEU A 229 -7.13 1.95 17.49
N LEU A 230 -6.06 1.89 18.27
CA LEU A 230 -6.08 1.46 19.66
C LEU A 230 -5.84 2.67 20.55
N LYS A 231 -6.58 2.77 21.64
CA LYS A 231 -6.26 3.70 22.73
C LYS A 231 -5.42 2.94 23.75
N TYR A 232 -4.19 3.41 23.95
CA TYR A 232 -3.31 2.79 24.92
C TYR A 232 -3.84 3.09 26.33
N THR A 233 -4.23 2.05 27.04
CA THR A 233 -4.55 2.14 28.46
C THR A 233 -3.47 1.38 29.18
N LYS A 234 -2.71 2.06 30.04
CA LYS A 234 -1.79 1.38 30.95
C LYS A 234 -2.64 0.41 31.77
N PHE A 235 -2.58 -0.89 31.48
CA PHE A 235 -3.13 -1.89 32.38
C PHE A 235 -2.34 -1.74 33.67
N VAL A 236 -2.94 -1.04 34.64
CA VAL A 236 -2.52 -1.16 36.03
C VAL A 236 -2.86 -2.61 36.36
N ASP A 237 -1.85 -3.44 36.64
CA ASP A 237 -2.03 -4.81 37.07
C ASP A 237 -3.10 -4.85 38.17
N VAL A 238 -4.31 -5.27 37.82
CA VAL A 238 -5.35 -5.66 38.78
C VAL A 238 -5.01 -7.08 39.19
N GLU A 239 -3.83 -7.26 39.79
CA GLU A 239 -3.38 -8.53 40.37
C GLU A 239 -2.89 -8.34 41.82
N ASN A 240 -3.31 -7.25 42.47
CA ASN A 240 -3.18 -7.11 43.93
C ASN A 240 -4.42 -6.38 44.50
N LYS A 241 -5.52 -7.10 44.64
CA LYS A 241 -6.55 -6.87 45.68
C LYS A 241 -7.19 -8.18 46.10
#